data_AF-A0A0Q9EQP0-F1
#
_entry.id   AF-A0A0Q9EQP0-F1
#
_cell.length_a   1.000
_cell.length_b   1.000
_cell.length_c   1.000
_cell.angle_alpha   90.00
_cell.angle_beta   90.00
_cell.angle_gamma   90.00
#
_symmetry.space_group_name_H-M   'P 1'
#
loop_
_entity.id
_entity.type
_entity.pdbx_description
1 polymer ?
#
loop_
_entity_poly.entity_id
_entity_poly.type
_entity_poly.pdbx_seq_one_letter_code
_entity_poly.pdbx_strand_id
1 'polypeptide(L)' 'MRVQAALYAKGYDPGAIDGVLGVRTVSALQQFQEAYGLVPTGQMTTETLNALGVALVR' A
#
# COMPACT_ATOMS: atom_id res chain seq x y z
N MET A 1 -7.90 -5.68 1.02
CA MET A 1 -7.20 -6.96 0.75
C MET A 1 -6.09 -6.80 -0.28
N ARG A 2 -6.39 -6.49 -1.56
CA ARG A 2 -5.38 -6.43 -2.64
C ARG A 2 -4.15 -5.57 -2.34
N VAL A 3 -4.35 -4.37 -1.79
CA VAL A 3 -3.25 -3.46 -1.44
C VAL A 3 -2.36 -4.03 -0.34
N GLN A 4 -2.94 -4.58 0.73
CA GLN A 4 -2.19 -5.22 1.80
C GLN A 4 -1.39 -6.43 1.27
N ALA A 5 -2.00 -7.26 0.42
CA ALA A 5 -1.28 -8.37 -0.21
C ALA A 5 -0.13 -7.89 -1.11
N ALA A 6 -0.31 -6.81 -1.88
CA ALA A 6 0.74 -6.23 -2.71
C ALA A 6 1.88 -5.63 -1.88
N LEU A 7 1.57 -4.95 -0.77
CA LEU A 7 2.57 -4.42 0.17
C LEU A 7 3.39 -5.56 0.78
N TYR A 8 2.72 -6.59 1.29
CA TYR A 8 3.38 -7.76 1.86
C TYR A 8 4.29 -8.46 0.84
N ALA A 9 3.81 -8.67 -0.39
CA ALA A 9 4.59 -9.26 -1.47
C ALA A 9 5.83 -8.42 -1.87
N LYS A 10 5.80 -7.11 -1.61
CA LYS A 10 6.93 -6.19 -1.83
C LYS A 10 7.80 -5.98 -0.58
N GLY A 11 7.54 -6.69 0.51
CA GLY A 11 8.35 -6.66 1.74
C GLY A 11 7.93 -5.60 2.77
N TYR A 12 6.77 -4.96 2.60
CA TYR A 12 6.22 -4.00 3.56
C TYR A 12 5.10 -4.65 4.36
N ASP A 13 5.29 -4.85 5.67
CA ASP A 13 4.29 -5.51 6.54
C ASP A 13 3.05 -4.63 6.79
N PRO A 14 1.88 -4.96 6.20
CA PRO A 14 0.67 -4.17 6.39
C PRO A 14 -0.11 -4.58 7.66
N GLY A 15 0.36 -5.58 8.41
CA GLY A 15 -0.41 -6.31 9.40
C GLY A 15 -1.32 -7.37 8.76
N ALA A 16 -2.51 -7.55 9.33
CA ALA A 16 -3.48 -8.50 8.79
C ALA A 16 -3.93 -8.12 7.36
N ILE A 17 -4.01 -9.10 6.47
CA ILE A 17 -4.60 -8.95 5.13
C ILE A 17 -6.09 -9.24 5.27
N ASP A 18 -6.83 -8.28 5.81
CA ASP A 18 -8.26 -8.39 6.17
C ASP A 18 -9.13 -7.33 5.47
N GLY A 19 -8.51 -6.40 4.73
CA GLY A 19 -9.18 -5.28 4.08
C GLY A 19 -9.36 -4.03 4.94
N VAL A 20 -8.93 -4.05 6.20
CA VAL A 20 -9.00 -2.90 7.10
C VAL A 20 -7.76 -2.03 6.94
N LEU A 21 -7.96 -0.75 6.66
CA LEU A 21 -6.86 0.22 6.58
C LEU A 21 -6.45 0.69 7.98
N GLY A 22 -5.78 -0.20 8.73
CA GLY A 22 -5.28 0.08 10.07
C GLY A 22 -3.90 0.75 10.09
N VAL A 23 -3.41 1.08 11.28
CA VAL A 23 -2.12 1.79 11.49
C VAL A 23 -0.94 1.10 10.79
N ARG A 24 -0.88 -0.24 10.83
CA ARG A 24 0.17 -1.00 10.13
C ARG A 24 0.09 -0.86 8.62
N THR A 25 -1.12 -0.92 8.04
CA THR A 25 -1.32 -0.74 6.60
C THR A 25 -0.94 0.68 6.17
N VAL A 26 -1.31 1.70 6.96
CA VAL A 26 -0.91 3.10 6.70
C VAL A 26 0.61 3.26 6.75
N SER A 27 1.27 2.71 7.77
CA SER A 27 2.73 2.77 7.89
C SER A 27 3.44 2.06 6.73
N ALA A 28 2.95 0.88 6.32
CA ALA A 28 3.47 0.17 5.16
C ALA A 28 3.30 0.97 3.86
N LEU A 29 2.17 1.67 3.68
CA LEU A 29 1.97 2.56 2.55
C LEU A 29 2.97 3.72 2.54
N GLN A 30 3.22 4.35 3.70
CA GLN A 30 4.18 5.46 3.81
C GLN A 30 5.60 5.00 3.45
N GLN A 31 6.05 3.86 4.00
CA GLN A 31 7.36 3.28 3.71
C GLN A 31 7.49 2.92 2.23
N PHE A 32 6.46 2.31 1.64
CA PHE A 32 6.42 1.99 0.23
C PHE A 32 6.48 3.25 -0.64
N GLN A 33 5.69 4.28 -0.31
CA GLN A 33 5.67 5.54 -1.03
C GLN A 33 7.04 6.22 -1.01
N GLU A 34 7.66 6.31 0.17
CA GLU A 34 9.00 6.87 0.33
C GLU A 34 10.05 6.12 -0.52
N ALA A 35 10.06 4.79 -0.46
CA ALA A 35 10.98 3.96 -1.23
C ALA A 35 10.79 4.05 -2.75
N TYR A 36 9.60 4.44 -3.22
CA TYR A 36 9.27 4.61 -4.64
C TYR A 36 9.29 6.08 -5.08
N GLY A 37 9.76 7.01 -4.24
CA GLY A 37 9.85 8.44 -4.57
C GLY A 37 8.49 9.15 -4.67
N LEU A 38 7.46 8.61 -4.03
CA LEU A 38 6.13 9.18 -3.93
C LEU A 38 5.98 9.99 -2.63
N VAL A 39 4.96 10.85 -2.56
CA VAL A 39 4.61 11.54 -1.31
C VAL A 39 4.09 10.50 -0.30
N PRO A 40 4.69 10.38 0.91
CA PRO A 40 4.34 9.36 1.91
C PRO A 40 3.05 9.72 2.67
N THR A 41 1.94 9.80 1.95
CA THR A 41 0.61 10.14 2.47
C THR A 41 0.00 9.04 3.35
N GLY A 42 0.46 7.80 3.19
CA GLY A 42 -0.18 6.62 3.78
C GLY A 42 -1.55 6.29 3.19
N GLN A 43 -1.93 6.93 2.09
CA GLN A 43 -3.19 6.73 1.39
C GLN A 43 -3.01 5.92 0.12
N MET A 44 -4.08 5.26 -0.32
CA MET A 44 -4.13 4.52 -1.59
C MET A 44 -4.39 5.47 -2.76
N THR A 45 -3.48 6.42 -3.00
CA THR A 45 -3.58 7.33 -4.16
C THR A 45 -3.46 6.55 -5.47
N THR A 46 -3.92 7.14 -6.58
CA THR A 46 -3.77 6.52 -7.91
C THR A 46 -2.32 6.17 -8.22
N GLU A 47 -1.37 7.05 -7.88
CA GLU A 47 0.07 6.81 -8.06
C GLU A 47 0.54 5.61 -7.23
N THR A 48 0.09 5.53 -5.96
CA THR A 48 0.43 4.43 -5.06
C THR A 48 -0.12 3.10 -5.58
N LEU A 49 -1.37 3.09 -6.04
CA LEU A 49 -2.01 1.89 -6.59
C LEU A 49 -1.34 1.43 -7.89
N ASN A 50 -0.98 2.37 -8.77
CA ASN A 50 -0.22 2.08 -9.99
C ASN A 50 1.16 1.50 -9.66
N ALA A 51 1.90 2.10 -8.72
CA ALA A 51 3.21 1.61 -8.30
C ALA A 51 3.14 0.23 -7.61
N LEU A 52 2.03 -0.07 -6.93
CA LEU A 52 1.74 -1.39 -6.37
C LEU A 52 1.32 -2.43 -7.42
N GLY A 53 1.01 -2.01 -8.65
CA GLY A 53 0.44 -2.88 -9.68
C GLY A 53 -1.00 -3.31 -9.37
N VAL A 54 -1.71 -2.55 -8.53
CA VAL A 54 -3.09 -2.83 -8.14
C VAL A 54 -4.02 -2.08 -9.08
N ALA A 55 -4.64 -2.81 -10.01
CA ALA A 55 -5.66 -2.24 -10.86
C ALA A 55 -6.90 -1.83 -10.04
N LEU A 56 -7.31 -0.57 -10.20
CA LEU A 56 -8.67 -0.13 -9.89
C LEU A 56 -9.59 -0.87 -10.85
N VAL A 57 -10.37 -1.81 -10.33
CA VAL A 57 -11.34 -2.55 -11.12
C VAL A 57 -12.37 -1.55 -11.65
N ARG A 58 -12.67 -1.58 -12.95
CA ARG A 58 -13.82 -0.88 -13.54
C ARG A 58 -15.10 -1.60 -13.17
#